data_AF-A0A7S1I1G8-F1
#
_entry.id   AF-A0A7S1I1G8-F1
#
_cell.length_a   1.000
_cell.length_b   1.000
_cell.length_c   1.000
_cell.angle_alpha   90.00
_cell.angle_beta   90.00
_cell.angle_gamma   90.00
#
_symmetry.space_group_name_H-M   'P 1'
#
loop_
_entity.id
_entity.type
_entity.pdbx_description
1 polymer ?
#
loop_
_entity_poly.entity_id
_entity_poly.type
_entity_poly.pdbx_seq_one_letter_code
_entity_poly.pdbx_strand_id
1 'polypeptide(L)'
;MEVLSAGASTRADGISLVCRTSQSNIYITTYAKHRFVPFKDKDKSVPENLEGKVDVVDDVLEGDTWVAEQFVFPAKQAQPYTLEKLVSVYTSRETSEGAVRVTDANQGKVLKSLDMLTTKELRLIQKFQQVNSPHVASWAELWEKADLFIEGDRLAQKMARLNTYHLLAAASHHTKDLDVGLPVKGLAGDGCGDVMWDEIFQFPFFLSKFPQVCRNHLQYRARRLGRAKQNAALAGFKGALYPFHSGQTGEETCWASDWMSLTDAGGPLDESEPTPLHWTTRSFHVNHAVFYNCWRFHQEINDMEFLHNTLLEMMLAIAMFWQSAAEWCEETGRYSITGVVGPDRFHENQGRGNHNNGYTNVMAAWCLDKMLELLETVSPAVCASVTERLEVTPEVLLRMRDISRRLQVEFNEEGVIMQFHGYDE
;
A
#
# COMPACT_ATOMS: atom_id res chain seq x y z
N MET A 1 -5.38 13.79 -15.92
CA MET A 1 -4.62 12.87 -16.79
C MET A 1 -4.75 13.39 -18.21
N GLU A 2 -3.67 13.34 -19.00
CA GLU A 2 -3.61 13.85 -20.37
C GLU A 2 -3.48 12.67 -21.34
N VAL A 3 -4.25 12.66 -22.41
CA VAL A 3 -4.13 11.66 -23.49
C VAL A 3 -3.12 12.18 -24.51
N LEU A 4 -2.10 11.35 -24.81
CA LEU A 4 -1.02 11.70 -25.72
C LEU A 4 -1.22 11.07 -27.10
N SER A 5 -1.80 9.87 -27.15
CA SER A 5 -2.21 9.22 -28.40
C SER A 5 -3.31 8.21 -28.14
N ALA A 6 -4.24 8.10 -29.08
CA ALA A 6 -5.34 7.15 -29.09
C ALA A 6 -5.49 6.67 -30.53
N GLY A 7 -5.59 5.35 -30.76
CA GLY A 7 -5.82 4.83 -32.11
C GLY A 7 -5.34 3.41 -32.34
N ALA A 8 -5.31 3.01 -33.60
CA ALA A 8 -4.80 1.72 -34.02
C ALA A 8 -3.35 1.54 -33.57
N SER A 9 -3.02 0.36 -33.02
CA SER A 9 -1.64 0.07 -32.65
C SER A 9 -0.77 0.01 -33.91
N THR A 10 0.32 0.77 -33.92
CA THR A 10 1.28 0.79 -35.04
C THR A 10 2.10 -0.51 -35.17
N ARG A 11 1.91 -1.43 -34.23
CA ARG A 11 2.84 -2.52 -33.92
C ARG A 11 2.20 -3.89 -33.92
N ALA A 12 0.90 -3.99 -33.68
CA ALA A 12 0.14 -5.23 -33.58
C ALA A 12 -1.33 -4.98 -33.91
N ASP A 13 -2.08 -6.05 -34.21
CA ASP A 13 -3.52 -5.94 -34.47
C ASP A 13 -4.27 -5.57 -33.18
N GLY A 14 -4.88 -4.39 -33.14
CA GLY A 14 -5.62 -3.90 -31.97
C GLY A 14 -5.54 -2.38 -31.83
N ILE A 15 -6.04 -1.87 -30.71
CA ILE A 15 -6.04 -0.44 -30.36
C ILE A 15 -5.17 -0.14 -29.15
N SER A 16 -4.63 1.08 -29.11
CA SER A 16 -3.78 1.56 -28.01
C SER A 16 -4.18 2.96 -27.55
N LEU A 17 -4.02 3.20 -26.25
CA LEU A 17 -4.23 4.48 -25.60
C LEU A 17 -3.01 4.79 -24.72
N VAL A 18 -2.36 5.91 -24.99
CA VAL A 18 -1.22 6.41 -24.22
C VAL A 18 -1.65 7.65 -23.46
N CYS A 19 -1.50 7.60 -22.14
CA CYS A 19 -1.84 8.68 -21.23
C CYS A 19 -0.62 9.11 -20.41
N ARG A 20 -0.66 10.32 -19.86
CA ARG A 20 0.29 10.86 -18.89
C ARG A 20 -0.45 11.39 -17.66
N THR A 21 0.01 11.02 -16.47
CA THR A 21 -0.51 11.60 -15.22
C THR A 21 -0.07 13.05 -15.10
N SER A 22 -0.95 13.94 -14.66
CA SER A 22 -0.70 15.39 -14.60
C SER A 22 0.34 15.81 -13.56
N GLN A 23 0.41 15.13 -12.42
CA GLN A 23 1.32 15.51 -11.32
C GLN A 23 2.62 14.71 -11.34
N SER A 24 2.52 13.38 -11.47
CA SER A 24 3.67 12.48 -11.32
C SER A 24 4.45 12.22 -12.61
N ASN A 25 3.99 12.73 -13.76
CA ASN A 25 4.58 12.47 -15.09
C ASN A 25 4.80 10.97 -15.40
N ILE A 26 3.92 10.11 -14.88
CA ILE A 26 3.89 8.69 -15.20
C ILE A 26 3.16 8.52 -16.52
N TYR A 27 3.80 7.81 -17.45
CA TYR A 27 3.19 7.45 -18.72
C TYR A 27 2.52 6.11 -18.55
N ILE A 28 1.31 5.96 -19.08
CA ILE A 28 0.51 4.73 -19.00
C ILE A 28 0.13 4.38 -20.43
N THR A 29 0.42 3.15 -20.84
CA THR A 29 0.00 2.64 -22.14
C THR A 29 -0.93 1.45 -21.91
N THR A 30 -2.14 1.57 -22.45
CA THR A 30 -3.12 0.49 -22.50
C THR A 30 -3.21 0.02 -23.94
N TYR A 31 -3.05 -1.29 -24.15
CA TYR A 31 -3.26 -1.93 -25.45
C TYR A 31 -4.36 -2.98 -25.29
N ALA A 32 -5.28 -3.01 -26.24
CA ALA A 32 -6.39 -3.94 -26.27
C ALA A 32 -6.44 -4.65 -27.63
N LYS A 33 -6.62 -5.97 -27.57
CA LYS A 33 -6.84 -6.84 -28.72
C LYS A 33 -8.19 -7.50 -28.57
N HIS A 34 -9.01 -7.42 -29.61
CA HIS A 34 -10.32 -8.05 -29.63
C HIS A 34 -10.32 -9.20 -30.64
N ARG A 35 -11.11 -10.22 -30.34
CA ARG A 35 -11.34 -11.35 -31.22
C ARG A 35 -12.80 -11.74 -31.14
N PHE A 36 -13.48 -11.63 -32.27
CA PHE A 36 -14.82 -12.19 -32.41
C PHE A 36 -14.73 -13.68 -32.74
N VAL A 37 -15.40 -14.51 -31.94
CA VAL A 37 -15.46 -15.96 -32.16
C VAL A 37 -16.89 -16.31 -32.61
N PRO A 38 -17.10 -16.55 -33.91
CA PRO A 38 -18.41 -16.95 -34.40
C PRO A 38 -18.76 -18.37 -33.95
N PHE A 39 -20.05 -18.64 -33.77
CA PHE A 39 -20.57 -19.97 -33.45
C PHE A 39 -20.17 -20.99 -34.52
N LYS A 40 -19.49 -22.08 -34.12
CA LYS A 40 -19.25 -23.25 -34.98
C LYS A 40 -20.31 -24.31 -34.70
N ASP A 41 -21.18 -24.56 -35.68
CA ASP A 41 -22.16 -25.64 -35.67
C ASP A 41 -21.43 -26.99 -35.69
N LYS A 42 -21.59 -27.83 -34.66
CA LYS A 42 -20.81 -29.08 -34.50
C LYS A 42 -21.17 -30.16 -35.52
N ASP A 43 -22.32 -30.03 -36.21
CA ASP A 43 -22.88 -31.06 -37.09
C ASP A 43 -22.67 -30.82 -38.59
N LYS A 44 -21.86 -29.83 -38.98
CA LYS A 44 -21.49 -29.64 -40.39
C LYS A 44 -19.99 -29.66 -40.56
N SER A 45 -19.50 -30.63 -41.34
CA SER A 45 -18.20 -30.59 -41.98
C SER A 45 -18.14 -29.34 -42.86
N VAL A 46 -17.66 -28.24 -42.30
CA VAL A 46 -17.48 -27.00 -43.05
C VAL A 46 -16.17 -27.14 -43.85
N PRO A 47 -16.18 -26.91 -45.18
CA PRO A 47 -14.95 -26.88 -45.98
C PRO A 47 -13.96 -25.87 -45.40
N GLU A 48 -12.66 -26.13 -45.52
CA GLU A 48 -11.53 -25.33 -44.99
C GLU A 48 -11.52 -23.83 -45.34
N ASN A 49 -12.50 -23.32 -46.08
CA ASN A 49 -12.60 -21.92 -46.51
C ASN A 49 -13.74 -21.11 -45.84
N LEU A 50 -14.23 -21.56 -44.68
CA LEU A 50 -15.25 -20.88 -43.89
C LEU A 50 -14.83 -20.73 -42.42
N GLU A 51 -13.56 -20.36 -42.17
CA GLU A 51 -13.28 -19.37 -41.12
C GLU A 51 -13.94 -18.05 -41.57
N GLY A 52 -15.26 -18.01 -41.46
CA GLY A 52 -16.09 -16.99 -42.05
C GLY A 52 -15.70 -15.63 -41.51
N LYS A 53 -15.15 -14.80 -42.40
CA LYS A 53 -15.39 -13.37 -42.42
C LYS A 53 -16.90 -13.17 -42.27
N VAL A 54 -17.34 -13.06 -41.02
CA VAL A 54 -18.41 -12.12 -40.71
C VAL A 54 -17.92 -10.80 -41.31
N ASP A 55 -18.76 -10.08 -42.05
CA ASP A 55 -18.47 -8.71 -42.50
C ASP A 55 -18.42 -7.81 -41.26
N VAL A 56 -17.41 -8.04 -40.42
CA VAL A 56 -17.01 -7.17 -39.35
C VAL A 56 -16.39 -6.00 -40.09
N VAL A 57 -17.17 -4.94 -40.21
CA VAL A 57 -16.59 -3.62 -40.38
C VAL A 57 -15.85 -3.37 -39.07
N ASP A 58 -14.54 -3.50 -39.13
CA ASP A 58 -13.62 -3.17 -38.04
C ASP A 58 -13.16 -1.74 -38.27
N ASP A 59 -13.93 -0.82 -37.71
CA ASP A 59 -13.57 0.60 -37.71
C ASP A 59 -12.98 0.93 -36.36
N VAL A 60 -11.76 1.47 -36.39
CA VAL A 60 -11.16 2.13 -35.23
C VAL A 60 -11.78 3.51 -35.12
N LEU A 61 -12.46 3.75 -34.00
CA LEU A 61 -13.04 5.02 -33.64
C LEU A 61 -12.13 5.71 -32.62
N GLU A 62 -11.82 6.97 -32.88
CA GLU A 62 -10.91 7.76 -32.06
C GLU A 62 -11.63 9.03 -31.59
N GLY A 63 -11.46 9.36 -30.32
CA GLY A 63 -11.85 10.64 -29.75
C GLY A 63 -10.73 11.20 -28.88
N ASP A 64 -10.86 12.45 -28.45
CA ASP A 64 -9.80 13.17 -27.71
C ASP A 64 -9.34 12.46 -26.42
N THR A 65 -10.20 11.61 -25.84
CA THR A 65 -9.94 10.93 -24.57
C THR A 65 -10.14 9.40 -24.61
N TRP A 66 -10.48 8.84 -25.77
CA TRP A 66 -10.86 7.43 -25.88
C TRP A 66 -10.56 6.85 -27.27
N VAL A 67 -10.45 5.53 -27.33
CA VAL A 67 -10.34 4.75 -28.57
C VAL A 67 -11.26 3.53 -28.46
N ALA A 68 -11.89 3.14 -29.55
CA ALA A 68 -12.74 1.96 -29.62
C ALA A 68 -12.55 1.20 -30.94
N GLU A 69 -12.88 -0.09 -30.92
CA GLU A 69 -13.10 -0.90 -32.10
C GLU A 69 -14.60 -1.22 -32.19
N GLN A 70 -15.19 -0.97 -33.35
CA GLN A 70 -16.58 -1.29 -33.61
C GLN A 70 -16.68 -2.62 -34.36
N PHE A 71 -17.57 -3.52 -33.91
CA PHE A 71 -17.86 -4.79 -34.59
C PHE A 71 -19.32 -4.80 -35.03
N VAL A 72 -19.58 -4.84 -36.34
CA VAL A 72 -20.94 -4.97 -36.89
C VAL A 72 -21.12 -6.36 -37.48
N PHE A 73 -22.20 -7.08 -37.11
CA PHE A 73 -22.48 -8.40 -37.66
C PHE A 73 -23.97 -8.76 -37.64
N PRO A 74 -24.44 -9.59 -38.58
CA PRO A 74 -25.82 -10.09 -38.57
C PRO A 74 -25.99 -11.18 -37.50
N ALA A 75 -26.63 -10.84 -36.37
CA ALA A 75 -26.94 -11.78 -35.31
C ALA A 75 -28.19 -12.63 -35.64
N LYS A 76 -28.19 -13.90 -35.21
CA LYS A 76 -29.31 -14.84 -35.35
C LYS A 76 -29.90 -15.17 -33.99
N GLN A 77 -31.22 -15.32 -33.94
CA GLN A 77 -31.93 -15.73 -32.73
C GLN A 77 -31.38 -17.07 -32.22
N ALA A 78 -31.23 -17.17 -30.89
CA ALA A 78 -30.77 -18.37 -30.18
C ALA A 78 -29.35 -18.86 -30.56
N GLN A 79 -28.50 -18.00 -31.13
CA GLN A 79 -27.08 -18.30 -31.34
C GLN A 79 -26.20 -17.52 -30.36
N PRO A 80 -25.31 -18.19 -29.60
CA PRO A 80 -24.35 -17.49 -28.77
C PRO A 80 -23.21 -16.94 -29.62
N TYR A 81 -22.78 -15.72 -29.30
CA TYR A 81 -21.61 -15.07 -29.90
C TYR A 81 -20.64 -14.72 -28.78
N THR A 82 -19.35 -14.92 -29.03
CA THR A 82 -18.31 -14.65 -28.03
C THR A 82 -17.37 -13.58 -28.55
N LEU A 83 -17.20 -12.52 -27.75
CA LEU A 83 -16.14 -11.53 -27.94
C LEU A 83 -15.07 -11.76 -26.87
N GLU A 84 -13.87 -12.08 -27.30
CA GLU A 84 -12.70 -12.12 -26.42
C GLU A 84 -12.03 -10.74 -26.46
N LYS A 85 -11.83 -10.12 -25.30
CA LYS A 85 -11.06 -8.88 -25.14
C LYS A 85 -9.88 -9.13 -24.23
N LEU A 86 -8.68 -8.92 -24.77
CA LEU A 86 -7.43 -9.03 -24.03
C LEU A 86 -6.85 -7.64 -23.88
N VAL A 87 -6.46 -7.29 -22.65
CA VAL A 87 -5.94 -5.95 -22.31
C VAL A 87 -4.63 -6.10 -21.56
N SER A 88 -3.66 -5.29 -21.95
CA SER A 88 -2.41 -5.11 -21.21
C SER A 88 -2.26 -3.65 -20.83
N VAL A 89 -1.88 -3.40 -19.58
CA VAL A 89 -1.60 -2.06 -19.06
C VAL A 89 -0.19 -2.05 -18.51
N TYR A 90 0.61 -1.10 -18.97
CA TYR A 90 1.95 -0.83 -18.44
C TYR A 90 2.11 0.66 -18.17
N THR A 91 2.96 0.96 -17.20
CA THR A 91 3.38 2.29 -16.79
C THR A 91 4.86 2.49 -17.04
N SER A 92 5.30 3.74 -17.15
CA SER A 92 6.72 4.08 -17.30
C SER A 92 7.59 3.48 -16.20
N ARG A 93 7.02 3.11 -15.04
CA ARG A 93 7.75 2.51 -13.93
C ARG A 93 8.28 1.11 -14.22
N GLU A 94 7.70 0.37 -15.17
CA GLU A 94 8.23 -0.94 -15.57
C GLU A 94 9.33 -0.85 -16.65
N THR A 95 9.75 0.36 -17.01
CA THR A 95 10.88 0.59 -17.94
C THR A 95 12.14 0.99 -17.17
N SER A 96 13.32 0.57 -17.62
CA SER A 96 14.60 0.93 -16.99
C SER A 96 14.78 2.44 -16.80
N GLU A 97 14.44 3.23 -17.82
CA GLU A 97 14.58 4.68 -17.82
C GLU A 97 13.46 5.39 -17.06
N GLY A 98 12.22 4.86 -17.13
CA GLY A 98 11.05 5.46 -16.50
C GLY A 98 10.84 5.06 -15.04
N ALA A 99 11.53 4.03 -14.55
CA ALA A 99 11.58 3.67 -13.13
C ALA A 99 12.27 4.74 -12.26
N VAL A 100 13.20 5.50 -12.85
CA VAL A 100 13.93 6.59 -12.15
C VAL A 100 13.14 7.89 -12.26
N ARG A 101 13.01 8.44 -13.48
CA ARG A 101 12.24 9.65 -13.78
C ARG A 101 12.12 9.82 -15.29
N VAL A 102 10.93 10.20 -15.76
CA VAL A 102 10.76 10.62 -17.15
C VAL A 102 11.12 12.10 -17.31
N THR A 103 11.96 12.41 -18.27
CA THR A 103 12.40 13.76 -18.67
C THR A 103 12.25 13.91 -20.19
N ASP A 104 12.27 15.13 -20.70
CA ASP A 104 12.18 15.38 -22.14
C ASP A 104 13.27 14.64 -22.94
N ALA A 105 14.45 14.45 -22.34
CA ALA A 105 15.58 13.77 -22.95
C ALA A 105 15.39 12.25 -23.08
N ASN A 106 14.59 11.60 -22.21
CA ASN A 106 14.39 10.15 -22.23
C ASN A 106 12.96 9.72 -22.60
N GLN A 107 12.01 10.66 -22.70
CA GLN A 107 10.60 10.39 -23.02
C GLN A 107 10.43 9.51 -24.25
N GLY A 108 11.13 9.83 -25.35
CA GLY A 108 11.05 9.04 -26.58
C GLY A 108 11.53 7.59 -26.44
N LYS A 109 12.47 7.32 -25.53
CA LYS A 109 12.90 5.94 -25.21
C LYS A 109 11.86 5.22 -24.36
N VAL A 110 11.33 5.90 -23.33
CA VAL A 110 10.28 5.36 -22.46
C VAL A 110 9.05 4.94 -23.26
N LEU A 111 8.56 5.81 -24.15
CA LEU A 111 7.40 5.50 -24.99
C LEU A 111 7.64 4.30 -25.92
N LYS A 112 8.83 4.21 -26.53
CA LYS A 112 9.20 3.04 -27.37
C LYS A 112 9.27 1.75 -26.57
N SER A 113 9.79 1.80 -25.34
CA SER A 113 9.83 0.64 -24.43
C SER A 113 8.43 0.23 -23.99
N LEU A 114 7.54 1.17 -23.67
CA LEU A 114 6.16 0.88 -23.29
C LEU A 114 5.36 0.23 -24.42
N ASP A 115 5.46 0.76 -25.63
CA ASP A 115 4.82 0.19 -26.83
C ASP A 115 5.33 -1.24 -27.12
N MET A 116 6.61 -1.49 -26.87
CA MET A 116 7.16 -2.85 -26.95
C MET A 116 6.59 -3.76 -25.85
N LEU A 117 6.62 -3.34 -24.58
CA LEU A 117 6.17 -4.15 -23.45
C LEU A 117 4.69 -4.50 -23.53
N THR A 118 3.84 -3.51 -23.82
CA THR A 118 2.39 -3.68 -23.94
C THR A 118 1.99 -4.64 -25.06
N THR A 119 2.64 -4.55 -26.22
CA THR A 119 2.26 -5.42 -27.35
C THR A 119 2.93 -6.79 -27.33
N LYS A 120 4.06 -6.97 -26.65
CA LYS A 120 4.88 -8.19 -26.73
C LYS A 120 4.12 -9.47 -26.38
N GLU A 121 3.52 -9.52 -25.19
CA GLU A 121 2.86 -10.74 -24.70
C GLU A 121 1.55 -11.01 -25.43
N LEU A 122 0.74 -9.96 -25.67
CA LEU A 122 -0.55 -10.09 -26.34
C LEU A 122 -0.46 -10.47 -27.82
N ARG A 123 0.69 -10.29 -28.50
CA ARG A 123 0.93 -10.83 -29.85
C ARG A 123 0.97 -12.36 -29.86
N LEU A 124 1.55 -12.96 -28.82
CA LEU A 124 1.71 -14.41 -28.71
C LEU A 124 0.41 -15.08 -28.29
N ILE A 125 -0.48 -14.33 -27.64
CA ILE A 125 -1.77 -14.79 -27.18
C ILE A 125 -2.82 -14.63 -28.29
N GLN A 126 -3.44 -15.74 -28.65
CA GLN A 126 -4.44 -15.81 -29.71
C GLN A 126 -5.85 -16.06 -29.17
N LYS A 127 -5.98 -16.66 -27.99
CA LYS A 127 -7.26 -17.08 -27.39
C LYS A 127 -7.30 -16.74 -25.91
N PHE A 128 -8.47 -16.37 -25.40
CA PHE A 128 -8.71 -16.15 -23.96
C PHE A 128 -8.26 -17.33 -23.09
N GLN A 129 -8.46 -18.57 -23.57
CA GLN A 129 -8.09 -19.75 -22.79
C GLN A 129 -6.58 -19.83 -22.48
N GLN A 130 -5.72 -19.22 -23.31
CA GLN A 130 -4.27 -19.21 -23.07
C GLN A 130 -3.86 -18.34 -21.87
N VAL A 131 -4.69 -17.35 -21.49
CA VAL A 131 -4.49 -16.55 -20.27
C VAL A 131 -5.30 -17.08 -19.08
N ASN A 132 -6.47 -17.66 -19.34
CA ASN A 132 -7.34 -18.20 -18.30
C ASN A 132 -6.77 -19.47 -17.64
N SER A 133 -6.22 -20.41 -18.43
CA SER A 133 -5.67 -21.65 -17.84
C SER A 133 -4.53 -21.39 -16.85
N PRO A 134 -3.50 -20.57 -17.17
CA PRO A 134 -2.49 -20.20 -16.18
C PRO A 134 -3.07 -19.45 -14.98
N HIS A 135 -4.03 -18.54 -15.19
CA HIS A 135 -4.69 -17.81 -14.11
C HIS A 135 -5.35 -18.75 -13.09
N VAL A 136 -6.13 -19.74 -13.56
CA VAL A 136 -6.78 -20.73 -12.71
C VAL A 136 -5.75 -21.56 -11.93
N ALA A 137 -4.65 -21.95 -12.58
CA ALA A 137 -3.57 -22.68 -11.92
C ALA A 137 -2.90 -21.84 -10.81
N SER A 138 -2.59 -20.57 -11.09
CA SER A 138 -2.02 -19.66 -10.09
C SER A 138 -2.96 -19.44 -8.90
N TRP A 139 -4.27 -19.32 -9.13
CA TRP A 139 -5.22 -19.21 -8.03
C TRP A 139 -5.31 -20.50 -7.20
N ALA A 140 -5.22 -21.67 -7.83
CA ALA A 140 -5.19 -22.94 -7.10
C ALA A 140 -3.98 -23.00 -6.14
N GLU A 141 -2.79 -22.58 -6.59
CA GLU A 141 -1.59 -22.50 -5.75
C GLU A 141 -1.73 -21.49 -4.59
N LEU A 142 -2.40 -20.36 -4.82
CA LEU A 142 -2.68 -19.39 -3.76
C LEU A 142 -3.64 -19.99 -2.71
N TRP A 143 -4.70 -20.66 -3.16
CA TRP A 143 -5.67 -21.29 -2.27
C TRP A 143 -5.07 -22.44 -1.47
N GLU A 144 -4.18 -23.24 -2.04
CA GLU A 144 -3.48 -24.30 -1.33
C GLU A 144 -2.74 -23.76 -0.08
N LYS A 145 -2.20 -22.54 -0.15
CA LYS A 145 -1.49 -21.89 0.97
C LYS A 145 -2.43 -21.17 1.93
N ALA A 146 -3.46 -20.52 1.40
CA ALA A 146 -4.25 -19.52 2.12
C ALA A 146 -5.64 -19.99 2.59
N ASP A 147 -6.17 -21.10 2.07
CA ASP A 147 -7.54 -21.53 2.39
C ASP A 147 -7.71 -21.89 3.87
N LEU A 148 -8.89 -21.54 4.40
CA LEU A 148 -9.32 -21.86 5.76
C LEU A 148 -10.62 -22.64 5.65
N PHE A 149 -10.58 -23.92 6.03
CA PHE A 149 -11.75 -24.79 6.00
C PHE A 149 -12.55 -24.66 7.29
N ILE A 150 -13.85 -24.33 7.16
CA ILE A 150 -14.79 -24.20 8.28
C ILE A 150 -15.90 -25.25 8.08
N GLU A 151 -15.92 -26.24 8.98
CA GLU A 151 -16.94 -27.27 9.00
C GLU A 151 -18.23 -26.78 9.68
N GLY A 152 -19.40 -27.21 9.19
CA GLY A 152 -20.69 -26.94 9.84
C GLY A 152 -21.33 -25.59 9.53
N ASP A 153 -20.60 -24.62 9.00
CA ASP A 153 -21.14 -23.30 8.64
C ASP A 153 -20.71 -22.84 7.22
N ARG A 154 -21.65 -22.97 6.27
CA ARG A 154 -21.43 -22.58 4.87
C ARG A 154 -21.30 -21.06 4.69
N LEU A 155 -21.96 -20.25 5.52
CA LEU A 155 -21.88 -18.81 5.43
C LEU A 155 -20.53 -18.33 5.94
N ALA A 156 -20.09 -18.83 7.11
CA ALA A 156 -18.75 -18.54 7.63
C ALA A 156 -17.66 -18.97 6.64
N GLN A 157 -17.75 -20.17 6.04
CA GLN A 157 -16.81 -20.62 5.01
C GLN A 157 -16.75 -19.67 3.80
N LYS A 158 -17.91 -19.21 3.32
CA LYS A 158 -17.99 -18.26 2.21
C LYS A 158 -17.37 -16.91 2.58
N MET A 159 -17.65 -16.41 3.79
CA MET A 159 -17.11 -15.13 4.25
C MET A 159 -15.60 -15.18 4.49
N ALA A 160 -15.08 -16.27 5.05
CA ALA A 160 -13.64 -16.47 5.19
C ALA A 160 -12.94 -16.42 3.83
N ARG A 161 -13.42 -17.20 2.84
CA ARG A 161 -12.87 -17.19 1.48
C ARG A 161 -13.03 -15.84 0.79
N LEU A 162 -14.14 -15.12 0.99
CA LEU A 162 -14.30 -13.78 0.42
C LEU A 162 -13.23 -12.81 0.97
N ASN A 163 -12.99 -12.81 2.28
CA ASN A 163 -11.96 -11.95 2.89
C ASN A 163 -10.54 -12.36 2.45
N THR A 164 -10.24 -13.67 2.43
CA THR A 164 -8.95 -14.18 1.93
C THR A 164 -8.72 -13.80 0.47
N TYR A 165 -9.74 -13.89 -0.39
CA TYR A 165 -9.67 -13.44 -1.77
C TYR A 165 -9.28 -11.96 -1.87
N HIS A 166 -9.91 -11.09 -1.08
CA HIS A 166 -9.60 -9.66 -1.10
C HIS A 166 -8.19 -9.35 -0.61
N LEU A 167 -7.67 -10.08 0.40
CA LEU A 167 -6.26 -9.97 0.81
C LEU A 167 -5.32 -10.36 -0.35
N LEU A 168 -5.54 -11.53 -0.96
CA LEU A 168 -4.72 -12.03 -2.08
C LEU A 168 -4.80 -11.13 -3.33
N ALA A 169 -5.94 -10.47 -3.55
CA ALA A 169 -6.11 -9.52 -4.64
C ALA A 169 -5.44 -8.16 -4.34
N ALA A 170 -5.34 -7.76 -3.07
CA ALA A 170 -4.74 -6.50 -2.65
C ALA A 170 -3.21 -6.51 -2.67
N ALA A 171 -2.58 -7.65 -2.34
CA ALA A 171 -1.13 -7.78 -2.33
C ALA A 171 -0.68 -9.13 -2.90
N SER A 172 0.38 -9.08 -3.72
CA SER A 172 0.87 -10.23 -4.47
C SER A 172 2.35 -10.50 -4.22
N HIS A 173 2.75 -11.76 -4.20
CA HIS A 173 4.16 -12.16 -4.12
C HIS A 173 4.94 -11.84 -5.41
N HIS A 174 4.25 -11.49 -6.50
CA HIS A 174 4.86 -11.01 -7.75
C HIS A 174 5.27 -9.54 -7.72
N THR A 175 4.98 -8.81 -6.63
CA THR A 175 5.45 -7.42 -6.46
C THR A 175 6.85 -7.35 -5.86
N LYS A 176 7.60 -8.47 -5.88
CA LYS A 176 9.01 -8.50 -5.50
C LYS A 176 9.76 -7.43 -6.29
N ASP A 177 10.53 -6.63 -5.55
CA ASP A 177 11.32 -5.49 -6.05
C ASP A 177 10.51 -4.25 -6.48
N LEU A 178 9.17 -4.30 -6.45
CA LEU A 178 8.35 -3.11 -6.66
C LEU A 178 8.30 -2.23 -5.41
N ASP A 179 8.09 -0.93 -5.65
CA ASP A 179 7.93 0.05 -4.59
C ASP A 179 6.48 0.21 -4.14
N VAL A 180 5.95 -0.85 -3.53
CA VAL A 180 4.55 -0.96 -3.09
C VAL A 180 4.45 -1.48 -1.66
N GLY A 181 3.47 -0.98 -0.91
CA GLY A 181 3.16 -1.46 0.44
C GLY A 181 1.85 -2.26 0.49
N LEU A 182 1.25 -2.34 1.69
CA LEU A 182 -0.05 -2.97 1.95
C LEU A 182 -1.15 -1.91 2.00
N PRO A 183 -1.92 -1.70 0.92
CA PRO A 183 -2.93 -0.66 0.87
C PRO A 183 -4.14 -0.96 1.77
N VAL A 184 -4.70 0.06 2.41
CA VAL A 184 -5.85 -0.04 3.33
C VAL A 184 -7.13 -0.50 2.64
N LYS A 185 -7.37 -0.07 1.39
CA LYS A 185 -8.55 -0.41 0.58
C LYS A 185 -8.22 -1.36 -0.57
N GLY A 186 -7.06 -2.02 -0.55
CA GLY A 186 -6.61 -2.78 -1.71
C GLY A 186 -6.46 -1.90 -2.95
N LEU A 187 -6.84 -2.45 -4.09
CA LEU A 187 -6.94 -1.74 -5.38
C LEU A 187 -8.41 -1.53 -5.80
N ALA A 188 -9.33 -1.52 -4.83
CA ALA A 188 -10.77 -1.43 -5.08
C ALA A 188 -11.32 -0.05 -4.70
N GLY A 189 -11.49 0.83 -5.69
CA GLY A 189 -12.16 2.13 -5.55
C GLY A 189 -11.24 3.32 -5.32
N ASP A 190 -11.82 4.47 -4.97
CA ASP A 190 -11.08 5.73 -4.78
C ASP A 190 -10.25 5.72 -3.48
N GLY A 191 -9.06 6.35 -3.53
CA GLY A 191 -8.07 6.27 -2.45
C GLY A 191 -7.38 4.89 -2.36
N CYS A 192 -7.48 4.08 -3.41
CA CYS A 192 -6.73 2.83 -3.52
C CYS A 192 -5.22 3.09 -3.58
N GLY A 193 -4.43 2.29 -2.86
CA GLY A 193 -2.96 2.38 -2.85
C GLY A 193 -2.36 3.08 -1.63
N ASP A 194 -3.16 3.79 -0.83
CA ASP A 194 -2.70 4.41 0.42
C ASP A 194 -2.36 3.35 1.46
N VAL A 195 -1.20 3.52 2.08
CA VAL A 195 -0.70 2.63 3.13
C VAL A 195 -0.81 3.34 4.48
N MET A 196 -1.63 2.79 5.36
CA MET A 196 -1.91 3.34 6.70
C MET A 196 -1.40 2.38 7.79
N TRP A 197 -1.64 2.72 9.05
CA TRP A 197 -1.35 1.84 10.19
C TRP A 197 -2.13 0.51 10.15
N ASP A 198 -3.18 0.43 9.33
CA ASP A 198 -3.98 -0.77 9.02
C ASP A 198 -3.14 -1.97 8.54
N GLU A 199 -1.89 -1.72 8.12
CA GLU A 199 -0.90 -2.76 7.87
C GLU A 199 -0.84 -3.78 9.02
N ILE A 200 -1.04 -3.38 10.29
CA ILE A 200 -1.02 -4.29 11.44
C ILE A 200 -2.09 -5.39 11.38
N PHE A 201 -3.21 -5.17 10.68
CA PHE A 201 -4.27 -6.16 10.52
C PHE A 201 -3.99 -7.13 9.36
N GLN A 202 -3.36 -6.65 8.29
CA GLN A 202 -3.06 -7.45 7.11
C GLN A 202 -1.75 -8.25 7.28
N PHE A 203 -0.78 -7.68 7.98
CA PHE A 203 0.58 -8.22 8.10
C PHE A 203 0.63 -9.65 8.66
N PRO A 204 -0.10 -10.03 9.72
CA PRO A 204 -0.04 -11.39 10.26
C PRO A 204 -0.46 -12.48 9.26
N PHE A 205 -1.47 -12.20 8.42
CA PHE A 205 -1.91 -13.12 7.38
C PHE A 205 -0.79 -13.36 6.36
N PHE A 206 -0.19 -12.28 5.84
CA PHE A 206 0.90 -12.40 4.87
C PHE A 206 2.18 -12.94 5.49
N LEU A 207 2.48 -12.64 6.75
CA LEU A 207 3.68 -13.13 7.40
C LEU A 207 3.67 -14.66 7.50
N SER A 208 2.51 -15.22 7.86
CA SER A 208 2.32 -16.67 7.96
C SER A 208 2.31 -17.37 6.59
N LYS A 209 1.72 -16.76 5.55
CA LYS A 209 1.44 -17.44 4.27
C LYS A 209 2.36 -17.04 3.13
N PHE A 210 2.80 -15.78 3.10
CA PHE A 210 3.55 -15.14 2.01
C PHE A 210 4.59 -14.13 2.57
N PRO A 211 5.59 -14.55 3.35
CA PRO A 211 6.50 -13.64 4.06
C PRO A 211 7.29 -12.70 3.13
N GLN A 212 7.48 -13.06 1.86
CA GLN A 212 8.08 -12.16 0.87
C GLN A 212 7.26 -10.87 0.66
N VAL A 213 5.92 -10.94 0.76
CA VAL A 213 5.04 -9.76 0.70
C VAL A 213 5.32 -8.83 1.87
N CYS A 214 5.44 -9.37 3.08
CA CYS A 214 5.82 -8.62 4.28
C CYS A 214 7.21 -8.00 4.15
N ARG A 215 8.20 -8.74 3.63
CA ARG A 215 9.56 -8.21 3.38
C ARG A 215 9.53 -7.03 2.41
N ASN A 216 8.77 -7.15 1.32
CA ASN A 216 8.61 -6.07 0.34
C ASN A 216 7.93 -4.83 0.95
N HIS A 217 6.89 -5.04 1.77
CA HIS A 217 6.20 -3.97 2.49
C HIS A 217 7.12 -3.24 3.47
N LEU A 218 7.92 -3.97 4.24
CA LEU A 218 8.91 -3.37 5.13
C LEU A 218 9.99 -2.63 4.34
N GLN A 219 10.39 -3.13 3.17
CA GLN A 219 11.29 -2.42 2.26
C GLN A 219 10.66 -1.12 1.72
N TYR A 220 9.36 -1.12 1.45
CA TYR A 220 8.61 0.09 1.12
C TYR A 220 8.72 1.12 2.25
N ARG A 221 8.45 0.73 3.51
CA ARG A 221 8.63 1.62 4.68
C ARG A 221 10.09 2.07 4.83
N ALA A 222 11.07 1.19 4.59
CA ALA A 222 12.49 1.54 4.63
C ALA A 222 12.85 2.64 3.64
N ARG A 223 12.34 2.57 2.40
CA ARG A 223 12.57 3.59 1.37
C ARG A 223 12.00 4.97 1.74
N ARG A 224 11.05 5.03 2.69
CA ARG A 224 10.48 6.28 3.22
C ARG A 224 11.13 6.75 4.52
N LEU A 225 12.11 6.03 5.07
CA LEU A 225 12.73 6.39 6.35
C LEU A 225 13.32 7.81 6.35
N GLY A 226 13.98 8.22 5.25
CA GLY A 226 14.51 9.57 5.12
C GLY A 226 13.43 10.66 5.21
N ARG A 227 12.27 10.41 4.58
CA ARG A 227 11.12 11.32 4.67
C ARG A 227 10.49 11.29 6.06
N ALA A 228 10.37 10.12 6.68
CA ALA A 228 9.87 9.99 8.05
C ALA A 228 10.75 10.77 9.06
N LYS A 229 12.08 10.79 8.87
CA LYS A 229 12.99 11.63 9.67
C LYS A 229 12.72 13.14 9.48
N GLN A 230 12.44 13.57 8.24
CA GLN A 230 12.05 14.96 7.96
C GLN A 230 10.70 15.32 8.60
N ASN A 231 9.72 14.42 8.54
CA ASN A 231 8.41 14.62 9.16
C ASN A 231 8.52 14.78 10.68
N ALA A 232 9.36 13.96 11.34
CA ALA A 232 9.63 14.11 12.77
C ALA A 232 10.23 15.49 13.08
N ALA A 233 11.22 15.93 12.31
CA ALA A 233 11.84 17.24 12.50
C ALA A 233 10.86 18.41 12.29
N LEU A 234 9.99 18.32 11.27
CA LEU A 234 8.93 19.30 11.03
C LEU A 234 7.91 19.36 12.18
N ALA A 235 7.65 18.23 12.83
CA ALA A 235 6.80 18.14 14.01
C ALA A 235 7.53 18.52 15.33
N GLY A 236 8.81 18.90 15.26
CA GLY A 236 9.60 19.29 16.43
C GLY A 236 10.22 18.13 17.22
N PHE A 237 10.20 16.91 16.67
CA PHE A 237 10.72 15.69 17.30
C PHE A 237 12.03 15.21 16.64
N LYS A 238 12.71 14.28 17.30
CA LYS A 238 13.86 13.53 16.73
C LYS A 238 13.39 12.20 16.15
N GLY A 239 14.31 11.45 15.55
CA GLY A 239 14.02 10.10 15.06
C GLY A 239 13.19 10.10 13.77
N ALA A 240 12.26 9.16 13.64
CA ALA A 240 11.39 9.02 12.46
C ALA A 240 9.92 9.01 12.85
N LEU A 241 9.12 9.81 12.15
CA LEU A 241 7.66 9.84 12.22
C LEU A 241 7.12 9.47 10.84
N TYR A 242 6.67 8.22 10.69
CA TYR A 242 6.02 7.80 9.45
C TYR A 242 4.69 8.55 9.27
N PRO A 243 4.31 8.88 8.02
CA PRO A 243 3.03 9.52 7.75
C PRO A 243 1.88 8.56 8.06
N PHE A 244 0.74 9.11 8.49
CA PHE A 244 -0.48 8.36 8.74
C PHE A 244 -1.07 7.82 7.43
N HIS A 245 -1.15 8.64 6.37
CA HIS A 245 -1.36 8.18 5.00
C HIS A 245 -0.04 8.23 4.22
N SER A 246 0.46 7.06 3.84
CA SER A 246 1.70 6.92 3.09
C SER A 246 1.41 6.59 1.63
N GLY A 247 1.83 7.48 0.73
CA GLY A 247 1.80 7.28 -0.71
C GLY A 247 3.18 6.99 -1.33
N GLN A 248 3.41 7.53 -2.53
CA GLN A 248 4.67 7.32 -3.26
C GLN A 248 5.86 8.05 -2.60
N THR A 249 5.70 9.30 -2.18
CA THR A 249 6.82 10.14 -1.70
C THR A 249 7.15 9.91 -0.22
N GLY A 250 6.24 9.28 0.53
CA GLY A 250 6.29 9.17 1.98
C GLY A 250 5.99 10.49 2.71
N GLU A 251 5.58 11.53 1.99
CA GLU A 251 4.99 12.72 2.60
C GLU A 251 3.62 12.34 3.18
N GLU A 252 3.14 13.12 4.15
CA GLU A 252 1.78 12.96 4.64
C GLU A 252 0.81 13.25 3.50
N THR A 253 0.11 12.23 3.03
CA THR A 253 -0.86 12.34 1.94
C THR A 253 -2.28 12.33 2.42
N CYS A 254 -2.55 12.52 3.72
CA CYS A 254 -3.91 12.70 4.17
C CYS A 254 -4.49 13.93 3.48
N TRP A 255 -5.35 13.69 2.50
CA TRP A 255 -6.05 14.75 1.81
C TRP A 255 -7.04 15.33 2.77
N ALA A 256 -7.28 16.61 2.59
CA ALA A 256 -8.39 17.26 3.23
C ALA A 256 -9.64 16.38 3.08
N SER A 257 -9.92 15.66 1.98
CA SER A 257 -11.22 15.02 1.64
C SER A 257 -11.86 14.06 2.67
N ASP A 258 -11.14 13.58 3.69
CA ASP A 258 -11.78 13.01 4.88
C ASP A 258 -12.56 14.08 5.71
N TRP A 259 -12.43 15.37 5.35
CA TRP A 259 -13.13 16.58 5.83
C TRP A 259 -14.63 16.52 5.64
N MET A 260 -15.09 15.77 4.63
CA MET A 260 -16.49 15.74 4.22
C MET A 260 -17.35 14.72 4.98
N SER A 261 -16.77 13.80 5.76
CA SER A 261 -17.55 12.74 6.42
C SER A 261 -17.69 12.89 7.95
N LEU A 262 -17.02 13.86 8.57
CA LEU A 262 -17.19 14.16 10.00
C LEU A 262 -17.96 15.46 10.27
N THR A 263 -18.38 16.16 9.21
CA THR A 263 -19.32 17.28 9.32
C THR A 263 -20.73 16.81 8.93
N ASP A 264 -21.40 16.16 9.86
CA ASP A 264 -22.87 16.28 9.95
C ASP A 264 -23.30 17.75 10.20
N ALA A 265 -22.33 18.65 10.43
CA ALA A 265 -22.47 20.10 10.40
C ALA A 265 -21.94 20.67 9.08
N GLY A 266 -22.67 20.44 7.98
CA GLY A 266 -22.33 20.96 6.65
C GLY A 266 -22.12 22.48 6.63
N GLY A 267 -20.90 22.89 6.26
CA GLY A 267 -20.57 24.27 5.89
C GLY A 267 -19.26 24.28 5.09
N PRO A 268 -19.15 25.08 4.02
CA PRO A 268 -17.88 25.25 3.31
C PRO A 268 -16.85 25.89 4.25
N LEU A 269 -15.66 25.32 4.31
CA LEU A 269 -14.54 25.88 5.06
C LEU A 269 -14.06 27.17 4.36
N ASP A 270 -13.87 28.23 5.15
CA ASP A 270 -13.22 29.45 4.73
C ASP A 270 -11.72 29.18 4.55
N GLU A 271 -11.21 29.36 3.33
CA GLU A 271 -9.79 29.14 2.97
C GLU A 271 -8.81 30.09 3.70
N SER A 272 -9.33 31.11 4.40
CA SER A 272 -8.52 32.11 5.12
C SER A 272 -8.15 31.75 6.55
N GLU A 273 -8.73 30.69 7.14
CA GLU A 273 -8.36 30.24 8.48
C GLU A 273 -7.31 29.10 8.42
N PRO A 274 -6.25 29.14 9.25
CA PRO A 274 -5.31 28.04 9.35
C PRO A 274 -6.04 26.79 9.85
N THR A 275 -6.21 25.82 8.96
CA THR A 275 -6.82 24.51 9.26
C THR A 275 -6.26 23.94 10.57
N PRO A 276 -7.10 23.59 11.56
CA PRO A 276 -6.62 23.02 12.82
C PRO A 276 -5.75 21.78 12.58
N LEU A 277 -4.68 21.63 13.36
CA LEU A 277 -3.87 20.40 13.40
C LEU A 277 -4.80 19.21 13.70
N HIS A 278 -5.13 18.46 12.67
CA HIS A 278 -6.13 17.37 12.67
C HIS A 278 -5.56 16.07 13.27
N TRP A 279 -6.43 15.14 13.69
CA TRP A 279 -6.03 13.84 14.25
C TRP A 279 -4.94 13.10 13.46
N THR A 280 -4.89 13.26 12.15
CA THR A 280 -3.89 12.63 11.26
C THR A 280 -2.46 13.04 11.60
N THR A 281 -2.21 14.32 11.87
CA THR A 281 -0.87 14.85 12.20
C THR A 281 -0.49 14.60 13.66
N ARG A 282 -1.41 14.07 14.46
CA ARG A 282 -1.22 13.69 15.88
C ARG A 282 -1.34 12.19 16.13
N SER A 283 -1.67 11.40 15.10
CA SER A 283 -1.80 9.95 15.17
C SER A 283 -0.43 9.28 15.04
N PHE A 284 0.45 9.57 15.98
CA PHE A 284 1.82 9.04 15.99
C PHE A 284 1.89 7.53 16.14
N HIS A 285 0.78 6.89 16.52
CA HIS A 285 0.68 5.44 16.68
C HIS A 285 0.91 4.64 15.38
N VAL A 286 0.94 5.27 14.20
CA VAL A 286 1.43 4.62 12.97
C VAL A 286 2.87 4.09 13.14
N ASN A 287 3.71 4.78 13.92
CA ASN A 287 5.05 4.30 14.25
C ASN A 287 5.02 2.97 15.03
N HIS A 288 4.00 2.76 15.88
CA HIS A 288 3.84 1.47 16.56
C HIS A 288 3.55 0.34 15.59
N ALA A 289 2.70 0.57 14.58
CA ALA A 289 2.41 -0.44 13.55
C ALA A 289 3.67 -0.83 12.77
N VAL A 290 4.45 0.16 12.33
CA VAL A 290 5.71 -0.10 11.58
C VAL A 290 6.71 -0.85 12.46
N PHE A 291 6.94 -0.40 13.70
CA PHE A 291 7.86 -1.07 14.62
C PHE A 291 7.40 -2.49 14.94
N TYR A 292 6.12 -2.69 15.23
CA TYR A 292 5.54 -3.99 15.53
C TYR A 292 5.72 -4.96 14.36
N ASN A 293 5.46 -4.51 13.13
CA ASN A 293 5.64 -5.33 11.93
C ASN A 293 7.12 -5.71 11.71
N CYS A 294 8.06 -4.78 11.91
CA CYS A 294 9.49 -5.08 11.89
C CYS A 294 9.86 -6.15 12.95
N TRP A 295 9.37 -5.98 14.18
CA TRP A 295 9.62 -6.91 15.28
C TRP A 295 9.05 -8.31 14.99
N ARG A 296 7.79 -8.41 14.55
CA ARG A 296 7.15 -9.68 14.18
C ARG A 296 7.88 -10.37 13.04
N PHE A 297 8.27 -9.62 12.00
CA PHE A 297 9.02 -10.18 10.90
C PHE A 297 10.36 -10.75 11.35
N HIS A 298 11.11 -10.01 12.17
CA HIS A 298 12.37 -10.50 12.72
C HIS A 298 12.17 -11.78 13.54
N GLN A 299 11.20 -11.79 14.45
CA GLN A 299 10.92 -12.94 15.33
C GLN A 299 10.49 -14.19 14.57
N GLU A 300 9.69 -14.05 13.51
CA GLU A 300 9.13 -15.20 12.78
C GLU A 300 10.01 -15.68 11.62
N ILE A 301 10.69 -14.77 10.91
CA ILE A 301 11.46 -15.10 9.69
C ILE A 301 12.96 -15.24 9.98
N ASN A 302 13.48 -14.53 10.98
CA ASN A 302 14.89 -14.54 11.36
C ASN A 302 15.86 -14.20 10.19
N ASP A 303 15.45 -13.30 9.28
CA ASP A 303 16.30 -12.75 8.21
C ASP A 303 17.28 -11.72 8.80
N MET A 304 18.42 -12.20 9.30
CA MET A 304 19.43 -11.38 9.96
C MET A 304 20.09 -10.35 9.03
N GLU A 305 20.20 -10.66 7.74
CA GLU A 305 20.74 -9.72 6.75
C GLU A 305 19.80 -8.51 6.62
N PHE A 306 18.50 -8.76 6.46
CA PHE A 306 17.50 -7.70 6.38
C PHE A 306 17.35 -6.94 7.70
N LEU A 307 17.49 -7.63 8.84
CA LEU A 307 17.54 -6.99 10.15
C LEU A 307 18.67 -5.96 10.22
N HIS A 308 19.92 -6.39 9.96
CA HIS A 308 21.11 -5.56 10.10
C HIS A 308 21.13 -4.39 9.12
N ASN A 309 20.75 -4.66 7.87
CA ASN A 309 20.88 -3.68 6.79
C ASN A 309 19.68 -2.75 6.67
N THR A 310 18.54 -3.06 7.31
CA THR A 310 17.30 -2.31 7.09
C THR A 310 16.48 -2.14 8.38
N LEU A 311 16.03 -3.22 9.01
CA LEU A 311 15.03 -3.11 10.08
C LEU A 311 15.58 -2.40 11.33
N LEU A 312 16.84 -2.64 11.72
CA LEU A 312 17.44 -2.00 12.89
C LEU A 312 17.42 -0.48 12.80
N GLU A 313 17.73 0.08 11.64
CA GLU A 313 17.75 1.53 11.48
C GLU A 313 16.34 2.12 11.60
N MET A 314 15.34 1.46 10.99
CA MET A 314 13.95 1.88 11.09
C MET A 314 13.46 1.85 12.54
N MET A 315 13.70 0.73 13.23
CA MET A 315 13.24 0.52 14.60
C MET A 315 13.93 1.49 15.57
N LEU A 316 15.24 1.71 15.44
CA LEU A 316 15.97 2.65 16.28
C LEU A 316 15.54 4.10 16.00
N ALA A 317 15.28 4.47 14.75
CA ALA A 317 14.75 5.80 14.43
C ALA A 317 13.34 6.02 15.01
N ILE A 318 12.48 5.00 15.04
CA ILE A 318 11.18 5.07 15.72
C ILE A 318 11.36 5.17 17.25
N ALA A 319 12.28 4.42 17.84
CA ALA A 319 12.59 4.52 19.27
C ALA A 319 13.08 5.94 19.64
N MET A 320 13.93 6.54 18.79
CA MET A 320 14.39 7.93 18.95
C MET A 320 13.24 8.93 18.93
N PHE A 321 12.22 8.69 18.11
CA PHE A 321 11.00 9.50 18.10
C PHE A 321 10.28 9.45 19.45
N TRP A 322 9.97 8.25 19.94
CA TRP A 322 9.29 8.08 21.24
C TRP A 322 10.10 8.63 22.42
N GLN A 323 11.42 8.47 22.37
CA GLN A 323 12.33 9.07 23.35
C GLN A 323 12.19 10.60 23.37
N SER A 324 12.09 11.23 22.19
CA SER A 324 11.99 12.69 22.07
C SER A 324 10.60 13.24 22.37
N ALA A 325 9.54 12.44 22.17
CA ALA A 325 8.17 12.82 22.45
C ALA A 325 7.81 12.72 23.95
N ALA A 326 8.59 11.98 24.73
CA ALA A 326 8.36 11.79 26.16
C ALA A 326 8.98 12.91 27.01
N GLU A 327 8.12 13.59 27.77
CA GLU A 327 8.46 14.72 28.64
C GLU A 327 8.41 14.30 30.11
N TRP A 328 9.42 14.68 30.90
CA TRP A 328 9.44 14.39 32.33
C TRP A 328 8.49 15.32 33.08
N CYS A 329 7.62 14.75 33.91
CA CYS A 329 6.73 15.49 34.79
C CYS A 329 7.22 15.33 36.25
N GLU A 330 7.73 16.42 36.84
CA GLU A 330 8.24 16.41 38.21
C GLU A 330 7.16 16.08 39.26
N GLU A 331 5.91 16.48 39.00
CA GLU A 331 4.79 16.27 39.93
C GLU A 331 4.42 14.80 40.06
N THR A 332 4.45 14.06 38.94
CA THR A 332 4.11 12.63 38.91
C THR A 332 5.32 11.72 39.04
N GLY A 333 6.54 12.26 38.87
CA GLY A 333 7.78 11.49 38.80
C GLY A 333 7.80 10.50 37.63
N ARG A 334 7.09 10.85 36.54
CA ARG A 334 6.84 9.98 35.38
C ARG A 334 6.97 10.75 34.08
N TYR A 335 7.12 10.02 32.98
CA TYR A 335 7.13 10.58 31.64
C TYR A 335 5.72 10.64 31.07
N SER A 336 5.38 11.77 30.45
CA SER A 336 4.12 12.03 29.77
C SER A 336 4.34 12.16 28.27
N ILE A 337 3.36 11.73 27.49
CA ILE A 337 3.27 12.02 26.05
C ILE A 337 1.97 12.77 25.83
N THR A 338 2.05 13.94 25.21
CA THR A 338 0.93 14.86 25.03
C THR A 338 0.68 15.18 23.56
N GLY A 339 -0.49 15.71 23.26
CA GLY A 339 -0.85 16.16 21.92
C GLY A 339 -0.99 15.02 20.91
N VAL A 340 -1.39 13.83 21.37
CA VAL A 340 -1.54 12.62 20.53
C VAL A 340 -2.99 12.22 20.34
N VAL A 341 -3.32 11.66 19.18
CA VAL A 341 -4.60 10.96 18.98
C VAL A 341 -4.32 9.47 18.97
N GLY A 342 -5.08 8.72 19.76
CA GLY A 342 -4.97 7.26 19.83
C GLY A 342 -5.73 6.58 18.69
N PRO A 343 -5.78 5.23 18.70
CA PRO A 343 -6.58 4.45 17.75
C PRO A 343 -8.05 4.87 17.62
N ASP A 344 -8.66 5.28 18.75
CA ASP A 344 -9.98 5.89 18.73
C ASP A 344 -9.86 7.37 18.35
N ARG A 345 -10.23 7.65 17.10
CA ARG A 345 -10.11 8.96 16.47
C ARG A 345 -11.23 9.93 16.84
N PHE A 346 -12.31 9.46 17.48
CA PHE A 346 -13.40 10.36 17.88
C PHE A 346 -12.98 11.33 19.00
N HIS A 347 -11.95 10.95 19.76
CA HIS A 347 -11.40 11.76 20.83
C HIS A 347 -10.10 12.42 20.38
N GLU A 348 -10.18 13.55 19.69
CA GLU A 348 -8.99 14.31 19.24
C GLU A 348 -8.77 15.63 20.00
N ASN A 349 -9.60 15.91 21.00
CA ASN A 349 -9.53 17.12 21.83
C ASN A 349 -9.52 18.42 21.00
N GLN A 350 -10.47 18.55 20.06
CA GLN A 350 -10.61 19.72 19.18
C GLN A 350 -9.30 20.07 18.43
N GLY A 351 -8.58 19.05 17.95
CA GLY A 351 -7.30 19.20 17.26
C GLY A 351 -6.09 19.49 18.16
N ARG A 352 -6.26 19.52 19.48
CA ARG A 352 -5.13 19.66 20.43
C ARG A 352 -4.44 18.33 20.70
N GLY A 353 -5.13 17.21 20.51
CA GLY A 353 -4.69 15.89 20.92
C GLY A 353 -4.85 15.65 22.42
N ASN A 354 -4.86 14.38 22.79
CA ASN A 354 -5.02 13.92 24.16
C ASN A 354 -3.68 13.84 24.87
N HIS A 355 -3.76 13.76 26.20
CA HIS A 355 -2.61 13.54 27.07
C HIS A 355 -2.63 12.08 27.54
N ASN A 356 -1.46 11.45 27.60
CA ASN A 356 -1.27 10.10 28.13
C ASN A 356 -2.27 9.06 27.60
N ASN A 357 -2.45 9.02 26.28
CA ASN A 357 -3.26 7.97 25.67
C ASN A 357 -2.70 6.59 26.04
N GLY A 358 -3.52 5.73 26.65
CA GLY A 358 -3.10 4.45 27.22
C GLY A 358 -2.44 3.53 26.18
N TYR A 359 -3.04 3.43 24.98
CA TYR A 359 -2.46 2.65 23.89
C TYR A 359 -1.09 3.18 23.47
N THR A 360 -0.98 4.48 23.18
CA THR A 360 0.27 5.13 22.76
C THR A 360 1.36 4.97 23.81
N ASN A 361 1.05 5.20 25.08
CA ASN A 361 2.05 5.14 26.15
C ASN A 361 2.55 3.71 26.40
N VAL A 362 1.65 2.72 26.43
CA VAL A 362 2.02 1.31 26.58
C VAL A 362 2.86 0.84 25.39
N MET A 363 2.45 1.17 24.17
CA MET A 363 3.18 0.76 22.98
C MET A 363 4.51 1.52 22.81
N ALA A 364 4.62 2.77 23.27
CA ALA A 364 5.88 3.52 23.28
C ALA A 364 6.88 2.88 24.26
N ALA A 365 6.42 2.55 25.47
CA ALA A 365 7.22 1.83 26.46
C ALA A 365 7.70 0.48 25.90
N TRP A 366 6.81 -0.28 25.26
CA TRP A 366 7.14 -1.54 24.60
C TRP A 366 8.15 -1.37 23.45
N CYS A 367 7.97 -0.38 22.57
CA CYS A 367 8.91 -0.10 21.48
C CYS A 367 10.32 0.22 22.00
N LEU A 368 10.42 1.05 23.05
CA LEU A 368 11.69 1.41 23.65
C LEU A 368 12.37 0.20 24.31
N ASP A 369 11.62 -0.60 25.07
CA ASP A 369 12.12 -1.83 25.69
C ASP A 369 12.62 -2.83 24.63
N LYS A 370 11.82 -3.10 23.59
CA LYS A 370 12.18 -4.02 22.51
C LYS A 370 13.34 -3.55 21.66
N MET A 371 13.50 -2.24 21.47
CA MET A 371 14.67 -1.72 20.78
C MET A 371 15.95 -1.96 21.59
N LEU A 372 15.90 -1.73 22.90
CA LEU A 372 17.04 -1.98 23.78
C LEU A 372 17.40 -3.47 23.83
N GLU A 373 16.40 -4.35 23.96
CA GLU A 373 16.58 -5.80 23.86
C GLU A 373 17.27 -6.18 22.53
N LEU A 374 16.79 -5.65 21.42
CA LEU A 374 17.34 -5.95 20.10
C LEU A 374 18.79 -5.49 19.95
N LEU A 375 19.14 -4.30 20.46
CA LEU A 375 20.52 -3.79 20.45
C LEU A 375 21.48 -4.64 21.30
N GLU A 376 20.97 -5.30 22.35
CA GLU A 376 21.75 -6.23 23.18
C GLU A 376 21.96 -7.60 22.49
N THR A 377 21.06 -8.01 21.60
CA THR A 377 21.14 -9.30 20.89
C THR A 377 22.04 -9.28 19.65
N VAL A 378 22.19 -8.13 18.99
CA VAL A 378 23.04 -8.00 17.79
C VAL A 378 24.52 -7.85 18.18
N SER A 379 25.42 -8.10 17.22
CA SER A 379 26.85 -7.98 17.50
C SER A 379 27.25 -6.53 17.86
N PRO A 380 28.28 -6.30 18.69
CA PRO A 380 28.74 -4.96 19.04
C PRO A 380 29.09 -4.09 17.83
N ALA A 381 29.60 -4.69 16.75
CA ALA A 381 29.93 -3.97 15.51
C ALA A 381 28.67 -3.48 14.77
N VAL A 382 27.61 -4.31 14.71
CA VAL A 382 26.33 -3.93 14.11
C VAL A 382 25.65 -2.85 14.94
N CYS A 383 25.64 -3.02 16.27
CA CYS A 383 25.11 -2.03 17.21
C CYS A 383 25.83 -0.67 17.03
N ALA A 384 27.16 -0.66 17.09
CA ALA A 384 27.96 0.56 16.90
C ALA A 384 27.67 1.23 15.55
N SER A 385 27.58 0.45 14.47
CA SER A 385 27.29 0.96 13.13
C SER A 385 25.93 1.66 13.04
N VAL A 386 24.86 1.07 13.60
CA VAL A 386 23.53 1.68 13.54
C VAL A 386 23.40 2.88 14.48
N THR A 387 24.01 2.82 15.67
CA THR A 387 24.01 3.94 16.61
C THR A 387 24.81 5.13 16.09
N GLU A 388 25.95 4.90 15.44
CA GLU A 388 26.76 5.96 14.82
C GLU A 388 26.00 6.65 13.68
N ARG A 389 25.38 5.87 12.77
CA ARG A 389 24.59 6.42 11.65
C ARG A 389 23.38 7.26 12.10
N LEU A 390 22.84 6.98 13.28
CA LEU A 390 21.70 7.70 13.85
C LEU A 390 22.09 8.68 14.97
N GLU A 391 23.40 8.89 15.18
CA GLU A 391 23.94 9.80 16.20
C GLU A 391 23.39 9.52 17.61
N VAL A 392 23.18 8.24 17.94
CA VAL A 392 22.64 7.78 19.23
C VAL A 392 23.76 7.63 20.24
N THR A 393 23.73 8.45 21.29
CA THR A 393 24.71 8.40 22.38
C THR A 393 24.29 7.43 23.50
N PRO A 394 25.22 6.99 24.37
CA PRO A 394 24.89 6.17 25.53
C PRO A 394 23.83 6.82 26.46
N GLU A 395 23.84 8.15 26.61
CA GLU A 395 22.87 8.90 27.42
C GLU A 395 21.46 8.77 26.86
N VAL A 396 21.34 8.76 25.53
CA VAL A 396 20.05 8.57 24.86
C VAL A 396 19.51 7.16 25.14
N LEU A 397 20.35 6.12 25.07
CA LEU A 397 19.95 4.75 25.38
C LEU A 397 19.54 4.60 26.86
N LEU A 398 20.26 5.25 27.77
CA LEU A 398 19.89 5.29 29.19
C LEU A 398 18.54 5.98 29.41
N ARG A 399 18.30 7.11 28.71
CA ARG A 399 17.01 7.80 28.76
C ARG A 399 15.88 6.95 28.17
N MET A 400 16.10 6.23 27.07
CA MET A 400 15.13 5.28 26.52
C MET A 400 14.73 4.22 27.56
N ARG A 401 15.71 3.69 28.29
CA ARG A 401 15.48 2.69 29.35
C ARG A 401 14.72 3.24 30.54
N ASP A 402 14.94 4.50 30.90
CA ASP A 402 14.20 5.15 31.99
C ASP A 402 12.75 5.44 31.56
N ILE A 403 12.56 5.99 30.35
CA ILE A 403 11.23 6.26 29.78
C ILE A 403 10.41 4.98 29.68
N SER A 404 10.98 3.86 29.20
CA SER A 404 10.24 2.61 29.02
C SER A 404 9.66 2.04 30.33
N ARG A 405 10.22 2.44 31.48
CA ARG A 405 9.79 1.97 32.81
C ARG A 405 8.95 2.98 33.58
N ARG A 406 8.92 4.24 33.14
CA ARG A 406 8.31 5.36 33.88
C ARG A 406 7.30 6.16 33.07
N LEU A 407 6.93 5.69 31.88
CA LEU A 407 5.82 6.25 31.12
C LEU A 407 4.51 6.18 31.92
N GLN A 408 3.75 7.27 31.92
CA GLN A 408 2.47 7.39 32.61
C GLN A 408 1.44 6.47 31.95
N VAL A 409 0.78 5.63 32.74
CA VAL A 409 -0.40 4.88 32.31
C VAL A 409 -1.42 5.02 33.43
N GLU A 410 -2.58 5.56 33.09
CA GLU A 410 -3.64 5.87 34.05
C GLU A 410 -4.61 4.70 34.17
N PHE A 411 -5.12 4.49 35.38
CA PHE A 411 -6.08 3.44 35.71
C PHE A 411 -7.23 4.08 36.48
N ASN A 412 -8.46 3.66 36.21
CA ASN A 412 -9.61 4.05 37.03
C ASN A 412 -9.63 3.29 38.38
N GLU A 413 -10.62 3.58 39.22
CA GLU A 413 -10.79 2.94 40.52
C GLU A 413 -10.95 1.41 40.46
N GLU A 414 -11.43 0.88 39.33
CA GLU A 414 -11.59 -0.57 39.09
C GLU A 414 -10.33 -1.25 38.55
N GLY A 415 -9.25 -0.49 38.30
CA GLY A 415 -8.00 -1.00 37.74
C GLY A 415 -8.03 -1.18 36.22
N VAL A 416 -8.96 -0.54 35.52
CA VAL A 416 -9.04 -0.51 34.05
C VAL A 416 -8.11 0.57 33.50
N ILE A 417 -7.34 0.26 32.46
CA ILE A 417 -6.47 1.23 31.79
C ILE A 417 -7.34 2.30 31.12
N MET A 418 -7.04 3.56 31.43
CA MET A 418 -7.71 4.72 30.88
C MET A 418 -7.31 4.95 29.43
N GLN A 419 -8.29 5.33 28.60
CA GLN A 419 -8.04 5.59 27.18
C GLN A 419 -7.09 6.77 26.99
N PHE A 420 -7.27 7.83 27.77
CA PHE A 420 -6.37 8.97 27.90
C PHE A 420 -6.66 9.67 29.23
N HIS A 421 -5.83 10.65 29.59
CA HIS A 421 -6.00 11.42 30.82
C HIS A 421 -7.35 12.14 30.87
N GLY A 422 -8.13 11.92 31.94
CA GLY A 422 -9.46 12.52 32.13
C GLY A 422 -10.56 11.93 31.24
N TYR A 423 -10.45 10.67 30.81
CA TYR A 423 -11.47 10.01 29.96
C TYR A 423 -12.76 9.66 30.71
N ASP A 424 -12.70 9.46 32.03
CA ASP A 424 -13.82 9.13 32.91
C ASP A 424 -14.49 10.36 33.55
N GLU A 425 -13.99 11.55 33.23
CA GLU A 425 -14.56 12.85 33.59
C GLU A 425 -15.54 13.34 32.51
#